data_AF-A0A1I0HES1-F1
#
_entry.id   AF-A0A1I0HES1-F1
#
_cell.length_a   1.000
_cell.length_b   1.000
_cell.length_c   1.000
_cell.angle_alpha   90.00
_cell.angle_beta   90.00
_cell.angle_gamma   90.00
#
_symmetry.space_group_name_H-M   'P 1'
#
loop_
_entity.id
_entity.type
_entity.pdbx_description
1 polymer ?
#
loop_
_entity_poly.entity_id
_entity_poly.type
_entity_poly.pdbx_seq_one_letter_code
_entity_poly.pdbx_strand_id
1 'polypeptide(L)'
;MKKIFLLIMVMVMLFTLVACGGPDNSKNNALMQAKVDEADKLADDLFNLYKDNGLLEGEYAAEFQAIVDAVTASINDIKTTHQDFLDQGGYTDKDTVELAEVMNTLIAATKEAIAETKAELKAEEDAVALTGKAVGILALTEMHDELVDIVNETSYTAFVNGWENDEELNSELEAVLEFLEIVSGDLTIPDSMDEEYIDMLITMIDELITVWHEYLIIVSEPYTTN
;
A
#
# COMPACT_ATOMS: atom_id res chain seq x y z
N MET A 1 2.34 -3.94 2.10
CA MET A 1 3.54 -4.38 2.85
C MET A 1 3.42 -4.54 4.38
N LYS A 2 2.95 -3.57 5.18
CA LYS A 2 2.85 -3.68 6.67
C LYS A 2 2.04 -4.90 7.19
N LYS A 3 1.09 -5.42 6.42
CA LYS A 3 0.24 -6.57 6.78
C LYS A 3 0.97 -7.93 6.70
N ILE A 4 1.96 -8.08 5.82
CA ILE A 4 2.72 -9.34 5.62
C ILE A 4 3.63 -9.61 6.82
N PHE A 5 4.31 -8.58 7.33
CA PHE A 5 5.15 -8.66 8.53
C PHE A 5 4.37 -9.07 9.78
N LEU A 6 3.12 -8.62 9.92
CA LEU A 6 2.26 -9.00 11.04
C LEU A 6 1.88 -10.49 11.02
N LEU A 7 1.81 -11.09 9.82
CA LEU A 7 1.35 -12.45 9.59
C LEU A 7 2.45 -13.50 9.81
N ILE A 8 3.68 -13.17 9.40
CA ILE A 8 4.89 -13.96 9.68
C ILE A 8 5.10 -14.09 11.20
N MET A 9 4.78 -13.04 11.95
CA MET A 9 4.89 -13.02 13.40
C MET A 9 3.83 -13.89 14.11
N VAL A 10 2.66 -14.12 13.49
CA VAL A 10 1.61 -15.00 14.01
C VAL A 10 1.95 -16.49 13.80
N MET A 11 2.66 -16.84 12.72
CA MET A 11 3.07 -18.22 12.44
C MET A 11 4.05 -18.80 13.47
N VAL A 12 4.93 -17.98 14.05
CA VAL A 12 5.92 -18.43 15.05
C VAL A 12 5.28 -18.91 16.36
N MET A 13 4.01 -18.55 16.66
CA MET A 13 3.37 -18.86 17.95
C MET A 13 2.60 -20.20 18.01
N LEU A 14 2.48 -20.96 16.92
CA LEU A 14 1.52 -22.08 16.83
C LEU A 14 2.02 -23.47 17.24
N PHE A 15 3.26 -23.62 17.70
CA PHE A 15 3.89 -24.94 17.81
C PHE A 15 3.92 -25.53 19.23
N THR A 16 2.78 -25.99 19.74
CA THR A 16 2.74 -26.91 20.90
C THR A 16 1.60 -27.96 20.83
N LEU A 17 1.37 -28.59 19.68
CA LEU A 17 0.36 -29.65 19.57
C LEU A 17 1.03 -31.02 19.35
N VAL A 18 0.88 -31.90 20.34
CA VAL A 18 1.36 -33.29 20.33
C VAL A 18 0.25 -34.17 19.79
N ALA A 19 0.47 -34.82 18.65
CA ALA A 19 -0.48 -35.75 18.03
C ALA A 19 -0.28 -37.19 18.56
N CYS A 20 -1.38 -37.88 18.87
CA CYS A 20 -1.39 -39.29 19.28
C CYS A 20 -2.33 -40.05 18.34
N GLY A 21 -1.79 -40.97 17.54
CA GLY A 21 -2.43 -41.50 16.33
C GLY A 21 -3.71 -42.34 16.49
N GLY A 22 -4.65 -42.09 15.58
CA GLY A 22 -5.83 -42.89 15.19
C GLY A 22 -6.63 -42.10 14.12
N PRO A 23 -7.79 -42.60 13.61
CA PRO A 23 -8.02 -43.55 12.49
C PRO A 23 -7.39 -43.12 11.13
N ASP A 24 -7.86 -43.64 9.97
CA ASP A 24 -7.33 -43.35 8.62
C ASP A 24 -7.38 -41.85 8.26
N ASN A 25 -6.22 -41.20 8.37
CA ASN A 25 -6.03 -39.76 8.14
C ASN A 25 -5.70 -39.40 6.67
N SER A 26 -5.83 -40.34 5.73
CA SER A 26 -5.43 -40.15 4.33
C SER A 26 -6.08 -38.93 3.66
N LYS A 27 -7.35 -38.64 3.94
CA LYS A 27 -8.06 -37.47 3.39
C LYS A 27 -7.51 -36.15 3.92
N ASN A 28 -7.22 -36.09 5.20
CA ASN A 28 -6.68 -34.91 5.87
C ASN A 28 -5.25 -34.64 5.39
N ASN A 29 -4.43 -35.68 5.28
CA ASN A 29 -3.09 -35.60 4.72
C ASN A 29 -3.11 -35.05 3.29
N ALA A 30 -4.01 -35.56 2.43
CA ALA A 30 -4.14 -35.08 1.05
C ALA A 30 -4.59 -33.61 0.97
N LEU A 31 -5.53 -33.21 1.83
CA LEU A 31 -5.98 -31.81 1.91
C LEU A 31 -4.84 -30.88 2.32
N MET A 32 -4.08 -31.26 3.35
CA MET A 32 -2.97 -30.44 3.83
C MET A 32 -1.83 -30.39 2.84
N GLN A 33 -1.49 -31.50 2.17
CA GLN A 33 -0.49 -31.51 1.09
C GLN A 33 -0.87 -30.52 -0.02
N ALA A 34 -2.14 -30.51 -0.47
CA ALA A 34 -2.59 -29.57 -1.49
C ALA A 34 -2.41 -28.10 -1.09
N LYS A 35 -2.55 -27.78 0.20
CA LYS A 35 -2.31 -26.43 0.73
C LYS A 35 -0.83 -26.09 0.77
N VAL A 36 0.02 -27.04 1.16
CA VAL A 36 1.47 -26.87 1.14
C VAL A 36 1.95 -26.61 -0.29
N ASP A 37 1.46 -27.39 -1.25
CA ASP A 37 1.79 -27.23 -2.68
C ASP A 37 1.30 -25.88 -3.22
N GLU A 38 0.10 -25.44 -2.84
CA GLU A 38 -0.42 -24.12 -3.23
C GLU A 38 0.42 -22.97 -2.66
N ALA A 39 0.77 -23.03 -1.38
CA ALA A 39 1.60 -22.01 -0.75
C ALA A 39 3.00 -21.95 -1.39
N ASP A 40 3.61 -23.11 -1.65
CA ASP A 40 4.92 -23.21 -2.30
C ASP A 40 4.92 -22.58 -3.69
N LYS A 41 3.92 -22.93 -4.51
CA LYS A 41 3.76 -22.34 -5.82
C LYS A 41 3.59 -20.82 -5.76
N LEU A 42 2.83 -20.31 -4.79
CA LEU A 42 2.63 -18.86 -4.65
C LEU A 42 3.91 -18.13 -4.26
N ALA A 43 4.81 -18.75 -3.49
CA ALA A 43 6.11 -18.17 -3.20
C ALA A 43 7.01 -18.12 -4.44
N ASP A 44 7.01 -19.19 -5.24
CA ASP A 44 7.71 -19.19 -6.53
C ASP A 44 7.14 -18.13 -7.47
N ASP A 45 5.80 -18.00 -7.56
CA ASP A 45 5.14 -16.98 -8.37
C ASP A 45 5.50 -15.56 -7.90
N LEU A 46 5.57 -15.32 -6.59
CA LEU A 46 5.98 -14.03 -6.01
C LEU A 46 7.45 -13.71 -6.33
N PHE A 47 8.34 -14.68 -6.13
CA PHE A 47 9.77 -14.52 -6.43
C PHE A 47 10.00 -14.22 -7.92
N ASN A 48 9.37 -15.00 -8.80
CA ASN A 48 9.49 -14.79 -10.24
C ASN A 48 8.89 -13.46 -10.66
N LEU A 49 7.76 -13.03 -10.07
CA LEU A 49 7.21 -11.69 -10.32
C LEU A 49 8.22 -10.60 -9.99
N TYR A 50 8.83 -10.63 -8.81
CA TYR A 50 9.81 -9.61 -8.42
C TYR A 50 11.07 -9.66 -9.28
N LYS A 51 11.54 -10.85 -9.61
CA LYS A 51 12.73 -11.04 -10.45
C LYS A 51 12.50 -10.59 -11.89
N ASP A 52 11.41 -11.03 -12.53
CA ASP A 52 11.13 -10.79 -13.94
C ASP A 52 10.84 -9.30 -14.23
N ASN A 53 10.41 -8.56 -13.20
CA ASN A 53 10.16 -7.12 -13.28
C ASN A 53 11.29 -6.27 -12.69
N GLY A 54 12.45 -6.86 -12.40
CA GLY A 54 13.63 -6.12 -11.93
C GLY A 54 13.51 -5.53 -10.52
N LEU A 55 12.48 -5.89 -9.74
CA LEU A 55 12.25 -5.37 -8.39
C LEU A 55 13.26 -5.90 -7.35
N LEU A 56 14.02 -6.94 -7.71
CA LEU A 56 15.16 -7.43 -6.93
C LEU A 56 16.47 -6.72 -7.28
N GLU A 57 16.39 -5.63 -8.05
CA GLU A 57 17.52 -4.77 -8.42
C GLU A 57 17.17 -3.32 -8.03
N GLY A 58 18.19 -2.51 -7.69
CA GLY A 58 17.98 -1.10 -7.32
C GLY A 58 17.74 -0.81 -5.83
N GLU A 59 17.18 0.36 -5.54
CA GLU A 59 17.12 0.95 -4.20
C GLU A 59 16.25 0.14 -3.22
N TYR A 60 15.14 -0.42 -3.70
CA TYR A 60 14.19 -1.20 -2.90
C TYR A 60 14.45 -2.72 -2.94
N ALA A 61 15.49 -3.17 -3.65
CA ALA A 61 15.80 -4.60 -3.82
C ALA A 61 15.92 -5.36 -2.50
N ALA A 62 16.51 -4.74 -1.47
CA ALA A 62 16.70 -5.34 -0.16
C ALA A 62 15.35 -5.61 0.54
N GLU A 63 14.36 -4.75 0.35
CA GLU A 63 13.04 -4.89 0.95
C GLU A 63 12.25 -6.02 0.27
N PHE A 64 12.24 -6.05 -1.07
CA PHE A 64 11.60 -7.11 -1.83
C PHE A 64 12.26 -8.47 -1.60
N GLN A 65 13.59 -8.51 -1.49
CA GLN A 65 14.32 -9.73 -1.13
C GLN A 65 13.96 -10.21 0.28
N ALA A 66 13.84 -9.31 1.25
CA ALA A 66 13.43 -9.67 2.61
C ALA A 66 12.01 -10.27 2.66
N ILE A 67 11.10 -9.80 1.80
CA ILE A 67 9.75 -10.37 1.68
C ILE A 67 9.82 -11.79 1.11
N VAL A 68 10.55 -12.00 0.01
CA VAL A 68 10.75 -13.33 -0.58
C VAL A 68 11.34 -14.29 0.45
N ASP A 69 12.43 -13.89 1.10
CA ASP A 69 13.14 -14.72 2.07
C ASP A 69 12.21 -15.13 3.23
N ALA A 70 11.38 -14.21 3.72
CA ALA A 70 10.49 -14.50 4.82
C ALA A 70 9.31 -15.40 4.43
N VAL A 71 8.76 -15.23 3.22
CA VAL A 71 7.72 -16.12 2.68
C VAL A 71 8.29 -17.52 2.44
N THR A 72 9.46 -17.64 1.82
CA THR A 72 10.16 -18.92 1.60
C THR A 72 10.50 -19.61 2.92
N ALA A 73 11.00 -18.88 3.92
CA ALA A 73 11.26 -19.42 5.24
C ALA A 73 9.98 -19.98 5.88
N SER A 74 8.88 -19.22 5.84
CA SER A 74 7.58 -19.65 6.40
C SER A 74 7.07 -20.94 5.74
N ILE A 75 7.22 -21.07 4.43
CA ILE A 75 6.82 -22.29 3.70
C ILE A 75 7.72 -23.47 4.01
N ASN A 76 9.02 -23.25 4.18
CA ASN A 76 9.94 -24.32 4.60
C ASN A 76 9.62 -24.84 6.01
N ASP A 77 9.24 -23.95 6.93
CA ASP A 77 8.78 -24.34 8.27
C ASP A 77 7.47 -25.13 8.21
N ILE A 78 6.52 -24.72 7.36
CA ILE A 78 5.27 -25.44 7.10
C ILE A 78 5.55 -26.82 6.51
N LYS A 79 6.44 -26.94 5.52
CA LYS A 79 6.83 -28.22 4.91
C LYS A 79 7.44 -29.17 5.93
N THR A 80 8.31 -28.65 6.80
CA THR A 80 8.90 -29.43 7.90
C THR A 80 7.82 -29.92 8.86
N THR A 81 6.93 -29.01 9.29
CA THR A 81 5.79 -29.34 10.15
C THR A 81 4.88 -30.39 9.50
N HIS A 82 4.62 -30.26 8.21
CA HIS A 82 3.81 -31.20 7.46
C HIS A 82 4.42 -32.61 7.49
N GLN A 83 5.73 -32.70 7.26
CA GLN A 83 6.45 -33.97 7.35
C GLN A 83 6.38 -34.56 8.77
N ASP A 84 6.52 -33.74 9.81
CA ASP A 84 6.40 -34.19 11.21
C ASP A 84 5.01 -34.77 11.52
N PHE A 85 3.94 -34.17 10.98
CA PHE A 85 2.58 -34.71 11.11
C PHE A 85 2.43 -36.04 10.35
N LEU A 86 2.96 -36.13 9.13
CA LEU A 86 2.92 -37.38 8.36
C LEU A 86 3.65 -38.52 9.10
N ASP A 87 4.83 -38.23 9.65
CA ASP A 87 5.65 -39.19 10.40
C ASP A 87 4.97 -39.66 11.70
N GLN A 88 4.09 -38.83 12.29
CA GLN A 88 3.29 -39.14 13.48
C GLN A 88 1.97 -39.87 13.18
N GLY A 89 1.72 -40.26 11.93
CA GLY A 89 0.50 -40.98 11.52
C GLY A 89 -0.58 -40.09 10.89
N GLY A 90 -0.23 -38.87 10.52
CA GLY A 90 -1.07 -37.94 9.77
C GLY A 90 -1.92 -37.01 10.63
N TYR A 91 -2.67 -36.16 9.95
CA TYR A 91 -3.49 -35.10 10.56
C TYR A 91 -4.81 -35.64 11.11
N THR A 92 -5.08 -35.39 12.39
CA THR A 92 -6.44 -35.56 12.90
C THR A 92 -7.37 -34.48 12.35
N ASP A 93 -8.68 -34.67 12.48
CA ASP A 93 -9.66 -33.66 12.05
C ASP A 93 -9.43 -32.30 12.74
N LYS A 94 -9.01 -32.32 14.01
CA LYS A 94 -8.71 -31.10 14.77
C LYS A 94 -7.49 -30.38 14.21
N ASP A 95 -6.38 -31.12 14.02
CA ASP A 95 -5.13 -30.56 13.49
C ASP A 95 -5.36 -29.98 12.09
N THR A 96 -6.18 -30.66 11.28
CA THR A 96 -6.54 -30.23 9.94
C THR A 96 -7.25 -28.89 9.95
N VAL A 97 -8.25 -28.71 10.83
CA VAL A 97 -8.98 -27.44 10.92
C VAL A 97 -8.06 -26.31 11.35
N GLU A 98 -7.28 -26.50 12.42
CA GLU A 98 -6.40 -25.46 12.98
C GLU A 98 -5.30 -25.05 11.99
N LEU A 99 -4.63 -26.02 11.35
CA LEU A 99 -3.56 -25.71 10.40
C LEU A 99 -4.09 -25.23 9.04
N ALA A 100 -5.26 -25.72 8.60
CA ALA A 100 -5.86 -25.26 7.36
C ALA A 100 -6.22 -23.77 7.40
N GLU A 101 -6.67 -23.26 8.55
CA GLU A 101 -6.97 -21.84 8.73
C GLU A 101 -5.72 -20.98 8.54
N VAL A 102 -4.63 -21.36 9.22
CA VAL A 102 -3.33 -20.69 9.12
C VAL A 102 -2.80 -20.70 7.69
N MET A 103 -2.87 -21.86 7.02
CA MET A 103 -2.48 -22.01 5.62
C MET A 103 -3.33 -21.14 4.68
N ASN A 104 -4.64 -21.08 4.91
CA ASN A 104 -5.53 -20.23 4.11
C ASN A 104 -5.17 -18.75 4.28
N THR A 105 -4.85 -18.31 5.50
CA THR A 105 -4.45 -16.93 5.74
C THR A 105 -3.14 -16.60 5.01
N LEU A 106 -2.13 -17.48 5.07
CA LEU A 106 -0.89 -17.30 4.31
C LEU A 106 -1.16 -17.22 2.80
N ILE A 107 -1.89 -18.20 2.26
CA ILE A 107 -2.24 -18.26 0.83
C ILE A 107 -2.97 -17.00 0.38
N ALA A 108 -3.93 -16.51 1.17
CA ALA A 108 -4.67 -15.29 0.86
C ALA A 108 -3.75 -14.06 0.87
N ALA A 109 -2.88 -13.94 1.87
CA ALA A 109 -1.93 -12.83 1.98
C ALA A 109 -0.92 -12.82 0.83
N THR A 110 -0.38 -13.98 0.43
CA THR A 110 0.55 -14.06 -0.70
C THR A 110 -0.15 -13.74 -2.02
N LYS A 111 -1.41 -14.17 -2.21
CA LYS A 111 -2.22 -13.78 -3.38
C LYS A 111 -2.50 -12.28 -3.43
N GLU A 112 -2.83 -11.67 -2.29
CA GLU A 112 -3.04 -10.22 -2.17
C GLU A 112 -1.75 -9.47 -2.55
N ALA A 113 -0.59 -9.90 -2.04
CA ALA A 113 0.71 -9.31 -2.37
C ALA A 113 1.02 -9.37 -3.88
N ILE A 114 0.82 -10.54 -4.51
CA ILE A 114 1.00 -10.70 -5.96
C ILE A 114 0.05 -9.77 -6.74
N ALA A 115 -1.20 -9.64 -6.29
CA ALA A 115 -2.19 -8.80 -6.95
C ALA A 115 -1.87 -7.31 -6.82
N GLU A 116 -1.46 -6.85 -5.64
CA GLU A 116 -1.01 -5.47 -5.38
C GLU A 116 0.18 -5.12 -6.29
N THR A 117 1.24 -5.93 -6.29
CA THR A 117 2.42 -5.66 -7.13
C THR A 117 2.08 -5.66 -8.62
N LYS A 118 1.21 -6.54 -9.10
CA LYS A 118 0.76 -6.52 -10.51
C LYS A 118 -0.03 -5.27 -10.85
N ALA A 119 -0.82 -4.73 -9.91
CA ALA A 119 -1.56 -3.50 -10.12
C ALA A 119 -0.62 -2.29 -10.19
N GLU A 120 0.39 -2.24 -9.32
CA GLU A 120 1.44 -1.21 -9.32
C GLU A 120 2.25 -1.24 -10.62
N LEU A 121 2.77 -2.41 -11.01
CA LEU A 121 3.51 -2.57 -12.26
C LEU A 121 2.68 -2.15 -13.48
N LYS A 122 1.38 -2.49 -13.48
CA LYS A 122 0.48 -2.06 -14.55
C LYS A 122 0.26 -0.54 -14.54
N ALA A 123 0.11 0.08 -13.37
CA ALA A 123 -0.03 1.53 -13.28
C ALA A 123 1.23 2.24 -13.79
N GLU A 124 2.42 1.67 -13.53
CA GLU A 124 3.69 2.18 -14.04
C GLU A 124 3.83 1.97 -15.55
N GLU A 125 3.47 0.79 -16.08
CA GLU A 125 3.40 0.55 -17.53
C GLU A 125 2.42 1.50 -18.22
N ASP A 126 1.24 1.72 -17.63
CA ASP A 126 0.23 2.65 -18.13
C ASP A 126 0.77 4.10 -18.08
N ALA A 127 1.48 4.49 -17.01
CA ALA A 127 2.16 5.79 -16.87
C ALA A 127 3.27 6.01 -17.91
N VAL A 128 4.05 4.97 -18.23
CA VAL A 128 5.07 5.01 -19.29
C VAL A 128 4.41 5.05 -20.68
N ALA A 129 3.24 4.44 -20.86
CA ALA A 129 2.47 4.48 -22.09
C ALA A 129 1.68 5.80 -22.29
N LEU A 130 1.47 6.57 -21.21
CA LEU A 130 0.86 7.89 -21.24
C LEU A 130 1.84 8.90 -21.88
N THR A 131 1.34 9.68 -22.85
CA THR A 131 2.10 10.80 -23.45
C THR A 131 2.33 11.91 -22.41
N GLY A 132 3.32 12.78 -22.61
CA GLY A 132 3.68 13.88 -21.69
C GLY A 132 2.48 14.63 -21.10
N LYS A 133 1.52 15.03 -21.93
CA LYS A 133 0.23 15.63 -21.51
C LYS A 133 -0.51 14.85 -20.43
N ALA A 134 -0.61 13.54 -20.57
CA ALA A 134 -1.45 12.73 -19.71
C ALA A 134 -0.76 12.37 -18.37
N VAL A 135 0.58 12.25 -18.39
CA VAL A 135 1.40 12.23 -17.17
C VAL A 135 1.28 13.57 -16.43
N GLY A 136 1.35 14.69 -17.15
CA GLY A 136 1.17 16.02 -16.58
C GLY A 136 -0.21 16.22 -15.94
N ILE A 137 -1.29 15.73 -16.56
CA ILE A 137 -2.64 15.81 -15.97
C ILE A 137 -2.73 15.02 -14.65
N LEU A 138 -2.10 13.85 -14.58
CA LEU A 138 -2.07 13.06 -13.34
C LEU A 138 -1.30 13.80 -12.23
N ALA A 139 -0.08 14.28 -12.52
CA ALA A 139 0.71 15.06 -11.57
C ALA A 139 -0.03 16.31 -11.10
N LEU A 140 -0.68 17.03 -12.02
CA LEU A 140 -1.50 18.19 -11.70
C LEU A 140 -2.68 17.84 -10.79
N THR A 141 -3.31 16.68 -11.00
CA THR A 141 -4.42 16.21 -10.14
C THR A 141 -3.93 15.91 -8.73
N GLU A 142 -2.82 15.19 -8.59
CA GLU A 142 -2.24 14.87 -7.27
C GLU A 142 -1.85 16.13 -6.49
N MET A 143 -1.23 17.10 -7.16
CA MET A 143 -0.84 18.37 -6.53
C MET A 143 -2.04 19.27 -6.21
N HIS A 144 -3.08 19.26 -7.05
CA HIS A 144 -4.33 19.96 -6.77
C HIS A 144 -4.99 19.42 -5.49
N ASP A 145 -5.10 18.10 -5.36
CA ASP A 145 -5.65 17.44 -4.17
C ASP A 145 -4.79 17.75 -2.92
N GLU A 146 -3.47 17.74 -3.04
CA GLU A 146 -2.55 18.11 -1.95
C GLU A 146 -2.75 19.56 -1.48
N LEU A 147 -2.83 20.51 -2.42
CA LEU A 147 -3.06 21.92 -2.08
C LEU A 147 -4.43 22.12 -1.42
N VAL A 148 -5.48 21.43 -1.90
CA VAL A 148 -6.81 21.44 -1.26
C VAL A 148 -6.71 20.99 0.20
N ASP A 149 -6.00 19.90 0.46
CA ASP A 149 -5.83 19.36 1.81
C ASP A 149 -5.11 20.35 2.74
N ILE A 150 -4.00 20.95 2.30
CA ILE A 150 -3.24 21.92 3.11
C ILE A 150 -4.05 23.19 3.36
N VAL A 151 -4.76 23.71 2.36
CA VAL A 151 -5.63 24.89 2.53
C VAL A 151 -6.75 24.60 3.54
N ASN A 152 -7.38 23.43 3.46
CA ASN A 152 -8.41 23.01 4.40
C ASN A 152 -7.85 22.85 5.84
N GLU A 153 -6.67 22.24 5.99
CA GLU A 153 -6.00 22.09 7.28
C GLU A 153 -5.62 23.45 7.87
N THR A 154 -5.11 24.36 7.05
CA THR A 154 -4.75 25.72 7.44
C THR A 154 -5.98 26.50 7.90
N SER A 155 -7.07 26.46 7.13
CA SER A 155 -8.33 27.11 7.48
C SER A 155 -8.91 26.59 8.81
N TYR A 156 -8.90 25.25 8.99
CA TYR A 156 -9.36 24.64 10.23
C TYR A 156 -8.48 25.04 11.44
N THR A 157 -7.16 25.01 11.27
CA THR A 157 -6.19 25.35 12.33
C THR A 157 -6.30 26.82 12.71
N ALA A 158 -6.43 27.71 11.72
CA ALA A 158 -6.68 29.13 11.90
C ALA A 158 -7.93 29.40 12.74
N PHE A 159 -9.04 28.73 12.40
CA PHE A 159 -10.27 28.83 13.17
C PHE A 159 -10.11 28.36 14.63
N VAL A 160 -9.42 27.24 14.85
CA VAL A 160 -9.18 26.71 16.21
C VAL A 160 -8.32 27.67 17.05
N ASN A 161 -7.39 28.36 16.42
CA ASN A 161 -6.41 29.23 17.09
C ASN A 161 -6.79 30.72 17.12
N GLY A 162 -7.99 31.08 16.66
CA GLY A 162 -8.52 32.44 16.80
C GLY A 162 -8.15 33.42 15.67
N TRP A 163 -7.74 32.91 14.51
CA TRP A 163 -7.35 33.69 13.34
C TRP A 163 -8.53 34.01 12.40
N GLU A 164 -9.76 33.64 12.74
CA GLU A 164 -10.90 33.69 11.82
C GLU A 164 -11.29 35.09 11.36
N ASN A 165 -10.84 36.14 12.06
CA ASN A 165 -11.10 37.53 11.71
C ASN A 165 -9.88 38.24 11.12
N ASP A 166 -8.78 37.52 10.87
CA ASP A 166 -7.59 38.09 10.24
C ASP A 166 -7.88 38.37 8.75
N GLU A 167 -7.83 39.66 8.36
CA GLU A 167 -8.22 40.10 7.02
C GLU A 167 -7.23 39.63 5.94
N GLU A 168 -5.94 39.55 6.27
CA GLU A 168 -4.89 39.12 5.33
C GLU A 168 -5.04 37.62 5.05
N LEU A 169 -5.13 36.79 6.09
CA LEU A 169 -5.34 35.35 5.93
C LEU A 169 -6.64 35.03 5.17
N ASN A 170 -7.75 35.70 5.49
CA ASN A 170 -9.02 35.46 4.81
C ASN A 170 -8.97 35.87 3.34
N SER A 171 -8.28 36.97 3.00
CA SER A 171 -8.10 37.39 1.61
C SER A 171 -7.28 36.37 0.81
N GLU A 172 -6.24 35.80 1.41
CA GLU A 172 -5.41 34.78 0.76
C GLU A 172 -6.14 33.43 0.63
N LEU A 173 -6.91 33.04 1.65
CA LEU A 173 -7.81 31.87 1.60
C LEU A 173 -8.83 31.98 0.45
N GLU A 174 -9.46 33.14 0.29
CA GLU A 174 -10.42 33.35 -0.81
C GLU A 174 -9.73 33.23 -2.17
N ALA A 175 -8.56 33.87 -2.35
CA ALA A 175 -7.81 33.84 -3.59
C ALA A 175 -7.37 32.42 -3.99
N VAL A 176 -6.85 31.62 -3.04
CA VAL A 176 -6.43 30.24 -3.34
C VAL A 176 -7.62 29.34 -3.65
N LEU A 177 -8.77 29.53 -2.98
CA LEU A 177 -9.96 28.72 -3.22
C LEU A 177 -10.55 28.99 -4.61
N GLU A 178 -10.56 30.25 -5.05
CA GLU A 178 -10.95 30.61 -6.42
C GLU A 178 -10.01 29.97 -7.45
N PHE A 179 -8.70 29.99 -7.20
CA PHE A 179 -7.73 29.33 -8.07
C PHE A 179 -7.95 27.80 -8.13
N LEU A 180 -8.16 27.15 -6.98
CA LEU A 180 -8.46 25.72 -6.91
C LEU A 180 -9.75 25.35 -7.62
N GLU A 181 -10.77 26.22 -7.62
CA GLU A 181 -12.01 26.01 -8.39
C GLU A 181 -11.75 26.08 -9.90
N ILE A 182 -10.93 27.04 -10.36
CA ILE A 182 -10.52 27.14 -11.78
C ILE A 182 -9.80 25.87 -12.23
N VAL A 183 -8.78 25.44 -11.48
CA VAL A 183 -8.00 24.24 -11.81
C VAL A 183 -8.88 22.99 -11.78
N SER A 184 -9.78 22.86 -10.79
CA SER A 184 -10.76 21.76 -10.75
C SER A 184 -11.63 21.74 -12.00
N GLY A 185 -12.10 22.91 -12.45
CA GLY A 185 -12.84 23.07 -13.70
C GLY A 185 -12.05 22.55 -14.91
N ASP A 186 -10.79 22.94 -15.03
CA ASP A 186 -9.91 22.51 -16.12
C ASP A 186 -9.62 20.99 -16.08
N LEU A 187 -9.43 20.42 -14.90
CA LEU A 187 -9.26 18.97 -14.70
C LEU A 187 -10.51 18.16 -15.11
N THR A 188 -11.71 18.75 -15.11
CA THR A 188 -12.91 18.07 -15.65
C THR A 188 -12.96 18.02 -17.18
N ILE A 189 -12.14 18.83 -17.87
CA ILE A 189 -12.03 18.88 -19.33
C ILE A 189 -10.55 18.80 -19.76
N PRO A 190 -9.83 17.69 -19.50
CA PRO A 190 -8.38 17.65 -19.70
C PRO A 190 -7.93 17.87 -21.16
N ASP A 191 -8.82 17.64 -22.12
CA ASP A 191 -8.55 17.87 -23.54
C ASP A 191 -8.32 19.34 -23.88
N SER A 192 -8.83 20.30 -23.08
CA SER A 192 -8.60 21.73 -23.31
C SER A 192 -7.25 22.25 -22.82
N MET A 193 -6.52 21.46 -22.03
CA MET A 193 -5.20 21.82 -21.52
C MET A 193 -4.10 21.33 -22.48
N ASP A 194 -3.13 22.18 -22.82
CA ASP A 194 -1.91 21.74 -23.49
C ASP A 194 -0.78 21.50 -22.48
N GLU A 195 0.33 20.90 -22.92
CA GLU A 195 1.45 20.53 -22.03
C GLU A 195 2.08 21.76 -21.36
N GLU A 196 2.21 22.88 -22.07
CA GLU A 196 2.77 24.12 -21.53
C GLU A 196 1.88 24.70 -20.43
N TYR A 197 0.56 24.68 -20.62
CA TYR A 197 -0.41 25.09 -19.62
C TYR A 197 -0.39 24.17 -18.39
N ILE A 198 -0.27 22.86 -18.58
CA ILE A 198 -0.17 21.89 -17.48
C ILE A 198 1.10 22.15 -16.65
N ASP A 199 2.26 22.32 -17.30
CA ASP A 199 3.53 22.61 -16.61
C ASP A 199 3.47 23.92 -15.82
N MET A 200 2.79 24.94 -16.38
CA MET A 200 2.56 26.21 -15.70
C MET A 200 1.71 26.02 -14.44
N LEU A 201 0.59 25.29 -14.52
CA LEU A 201 -0.28 25.03 -13.37
C LEU A 201 0.44 24.20 -12.30
N ILE A 202 1.21 23.18 -12.69
CA ILE A 202 2.06 22.39 -11.77
C ILE A 202 3.02 23.32 -11.02
N THR A 203 3.74 24.18 -11.73
CA THR A 203 4.70 25.11 -11.11
C THR A 203 4.00 26.07 -10.13
N MET A 204 2.84 26.60 -10.51
CA MET A 204 2.08 27.51 -9.65
C MET A 204 1.57 26.80 -8.39
N ILE A 205 1.09 25.56 -8.51
CA ILE A 205 0.60 24.79 -7.36
C ILE A 205 1.76 24.41 -6.43
N ASP A 206 2.94 24.06 -6.96
CA ASP A 206 4.14 23.77 -6.14
C ASP A 206 4.54 24.97 -5.27
N GLU A 207 4.56 26.16 -5.88
CA GLU A 207 4.83 27.41 -5.17
C GLU A 207 3.77 27.68 -4.10
N LEU A 208 2.48 27.48 -4.42
CA LEU A 208 1.38 27.66 -3.47
C LEU A 208 1.44 26.65 -2.31
N ILE A 209 1.74 25.38 -2.56
CA ILE A 209 1.92 24.37 -1.50
C ILE A 209 2.97 24.85 -0.50
N THR A 210 4.09 25.37 -1.00
CA THR A 210 5.15 25.92 -0.15
C THR A 210 4.64 27.10 0.70
N VAL A 211 3.94 28.06 0.10
CA VAL A 211 3.36 29.21 0.82
C VAL A 211 2.32 28.77 1.86
N TRP A 212 1.46 27.82 1.52
CA TRP A 212 0.40 27.36 2.42
C TRP A 212 0.92 26.54 3.60
N HIS A 213 2.03 25.83 3.43
CA HIS A 213 2.75 25.26 4.56
C HIS A 213 3.29 26.34 5.52
N GLU A 214 3.77 27.48 5.02
CA GLU A 214 4.19 28.59 5.87
C GLU A 214 3.00 29.20 6.62
N TYR A 215 1.87 29.41 5.95
CA TYR A 215 0.63 29.83 6.61
C TYR A 215 0.18 28.85 7.69
N LEU A 216 0.20 27.55 7.41
CA LEU A 216 -0.16 26.52 8.40
C LEU A 216 0.70 26.64 9.67
N ILE A 217 2.01 26.87 9.52
CA ILE A 217 2.92 27.09 10.65
C ILE A 217 2.54 28.34 11.44
N ILE A 218 2.25 29.46 10.76
CA ILE A 218 1.87 30.73 11.39
C ILE A 218 0.57 30.55 12.19
N VAL A 219 -0.47 30.00 11.56
CA VAL A 219 -1.80 29.86 12.19
C VAL A 219 -1.86 28.75 13.23
N SER A 220 -0.82 27.90 13.30
CA SER A 220 -0.68 26.89 14.36
C SER A 220 -0.39 27.53 15.74
N GLU A 221 0.06 28.78 15.78
CA GLU A 221 0.18 29.54 17.02
C GLU A 221 -1.14 30.27 17.37
N PRO A 222 -1.53 30.36 18.65
CA PRO A 222 -2.71 31.14 19.03
C PRO A 222 -2.60 32.60 18.58
N TYR A 223 -3.69 33.17 18.05
CA TYR A 223 -3.69 34.56 17.59
C TYR A 223 -3.39 35.52 18.75
N THR A 224 -2.28 36.24 18.65
CA THR A 224 -1.94 37.31 19.58
C THR A 224 -2.09 38.64 18.87
N THR A 225 -3.08 39.43 19.28
CA THR A 225 -3.24 40.82 18.82
C THR A 225 -1.94 41.60 19.08
N ASN A 226 -1.29 42.11 18.02
CA ASN A 226 -0.30 43.18 18.14
C ASN A 226 -1.00 44.55 18.14
#